data_AF-A0A1Y1N245-F1
#
_entry.id   AF-A0A1Y1N245-F1
#
_cell.length_a   1.000
_cell.length_b   1.000
_cell.length_c   1.000
_cell.angle_alpha   90.00
_cell.angle_beta   90.00
_cell.angle_gamma   90.00
#
_symmetry.space_group_name_H-M   'P 1'
#
loop_
_entity.id
_entity.type
_entity.pdbx_description
1 polymer ?
#
loop_
_entity_poly.entity_id
_entity_poly.type
_entity_poly.pdbx_seq_one_letter_code
_entity_poly.pdbx_strand_id
1 'polypeptide(L)'
;MELRSGFKKPTRDLPTTKADDNNMNKDGIEEFEFSQEGQDILEGVDTPTPNMDMTMLSQIMQTLQTIQSEVKTGQGALQTGQEEAKMSQEALRQEVKKGQEAIEKKIEDKVEQIERRLNKKQEEAMTRCNEEIRRQREDTRQHIQVQETRVRKLEDDTDSIRRQTAHAINSIDGKLIQNTENIKGCERRITHTEEAISRMEEKITGEGVSSSSVKRTTIINRAETLLGQKPRKFDGNIRNVHPVNFIKSMESYWINLNLADENKLILANDYLEGNAKAWADLYGANWKSFAEFKTALIEQFWSRETQNKIKLRFNTPKMYQTRNGTYVEHVWYWVAKTTHMEPKIEESQMIDTFVSHFPRETQMILYAAQPKTIKALIELLERVQDPNEGRRQYGNNSNNNNRRDNDRSDHRQQEPRRNVGFMRGRGTYGPSRRGGYDRREEESSRQPNYSWRGSSPSRQNQEN
;
A
#
# COMPACT_ATOMS: atom_id res chain seq x y z
N MET A 1 -28.64 5.21 -6.39
CA MET A 1 -28.04 4.09 -7.12
C MET A 1 -27.90 2.94 -6.17
N GLU A 2 -28.56 1.83 -6.51
CA GLU A 2 -28.85 0.70 -5.63
C GLU A 2 -27.59 -0.10 -5.28
N LEU A 3 -27.28 -0.20 -3.98
CA LEU A 3 -26.27 -1.12 -3.46
C LEU A 3 -26.98 -2.44 -3.10
N ARG A 4 -26.89 -3.42 -3.99
CA ARG A 4 -27.38 -4.79 -3.73
C ARG A 4 -26.45 -5.51 -2.77
N SER A 5 -26.98 -5.87 -1.61
CA SER A 5 -26.38 -6.72 -0.58
C SER A 5 -26.32 -8.18 -1.05
N GLY A 6 -25.14 -8.80 -0.98
CA GLY A 6 -24.94 -10.23 -1.30
C GLY A 6 -24.18 -10.96 -0.19
N PHE A 7 -24.74 -11.02 1.01
CA PHE A 7 -24.24 -11.90 2.07
C PHE A 7 -24.55 -13.36 1.71
N LYS A 8 -23.54 -14.13 1.28
CA LYS A 8 -23.60 -15.59 1.25
C LYS A 8 -23.22 -16.13 2.63
N LYS A 9 -24.19 -16.75 3.31
CA LYS A 9 -23.97 -17.55 4.51
C LYS A 9 -23.03 -18.73 4.19
N PRO A 10 -22.04 -19.06 5.03
CA PRO A 10 -21.37 -20.34 4.94
C PRO A 10 -22.34 -21.43 5.45
N THR A 11 -22.82 -22.26 4.53
CA THR A 11 -23.33 -23.60 4.85
C THR A 11 -22.19 -24.40 5.45
N ARG A 12 -22.26 -24.63 6.75
CA ARG A 12 -21.37 -25.53 7.46
C ARG A 12 -22.14 -26.83 7.64
N ASP A 13 -21.86 -27.78 6.77
CA ASP A 13 -22.33 -29.15 6.90
C ASP A 13 -21.79 -29.70 8.23
N LEU A 14 -22.71 -29.92 9.17
CA LEU A 14 -22.46 -30.73 10.35
C LEU A 14 -22.35 -32.19 9.90
N PRO A 15 -21.35 -32.96 10.36
CA PRO A 15 -21.40 -34.39 10.23
C PRO A 15 -22.54 -34.90 11.12
N THR A 16 -23.66 -35.26 10.50
CA THR A 16 -24.66 -36.12 11.12
C THR A 16 -24.01 -37.47 11.32
N THR A 17 -23.52 -37.75 12.52
CA THR A 17 -23.32 -39.13 12.97
C THR A 17 -24.71 -39.75 13.06
N LYS A 18 -25.12 -40.40 11.96
CA LYS A 18 -26.18 -41.39 12.01
C LYS A 18 -25.68 -42.47 12.97
N ALA A 19 -26.35 -42.57 14.10
CA ALA A 19 -26.39 -43.81 14.85
C ALA A 19 -27.01 -44.85 13.89
N ASP A 20 -26.17 -45.69 13.31
CA ASP A 20 -26.59 -46.96 12.74
C ASP A 20 -26.96 -47.86 13.92
N ASP A 21 -28.17 -47.64 14.43
CA ASP A 21 -28.90 -48.68 15.14
C ASP A 21 -29.34 -49.72 14.11
N ASN A 22 -29.17 -50.98 14.48
CA ASN A 22 -29.72 -52.19 13.85
C ASN A 22 -29.01 -52.71 12.60
N ASN A 23 -27.86 -53.36 12.77
CA ASN A 23 -27.67 -54.71 12.21
C ASN A 23 -26.48 -55.47 12.83
N MET A 24 -26.46 -55.68 14.15
CA MET A 24 -25.70 -56.80 14.70
C MET A 24 -26.55 -58.04 14.57
N ASN A 25 -26.37 -58.68 13.42
CA ASN A 25 -26.83 -60.02 13.16
C ASN A 25 -26.36 -60.92 14.31
N LYS A 26 -27.33 -61.65 14.85
CA LYS A 26 -27.14 -62.78 15.75
C LYS A 26 -26.36 -63.87 15.02
N ASP A 27 -25.03 -63.78 14.99
CA ASP A 27 -24.19 -64.88 14.55
C ASP A 27 -23.17 -65.15 15.66
N GLY A 28 -23.31 -66.30 16.34
CA GLY A 28 -22.30 -66.79 17.29
C GLY A 28 -22.78 -67.07 18.72
N ILE A 29 -24.06 -67.38 18.94
CA ILE A 29 -24.35 -68.42 19.93
C ILE A 29 -24.27 -69.71 19.12
N GLU A 30 -23.14 -70.40 19.22
CA GLU A 30 -23.06 -71.80 18.82
C GLU A 30 -24.18 -72.52 19.56
N GLU A 31 -25.27 -72.84 18.84
CA GLU A 31 -26.19 -73.87 19.27
C GLU A 31 -25.32 -75.12 19.45
N PHE A 32 -25.11 -75.49 20.70
CA PHE A 32 -24.61 -76.80 21.05
C PHE A 32 -25.74 -77.77 20.67
N GLU A 33 -25.81 -78.12 19.38
CA GLU A 33 -26.64 -79.21 18.88
C GLU A 33 -26.20 -80.46 19.63
N PHE A 34 -27.09 -80.94 20.50
CA PHE A 34 -26.94 -82.25 21.10
C PHE A 34 -27.03 -83.25 19.95
N SER A 35 -25.87 -83.74 19.50
CA SER A 35 -25.79 -84.76 18.46
C SER A 35 -26.68 -85.93 18.84
N GLN A 36 -27.69 -86.19 18.01
CA GLN A 36 -28.61 -87.31 18.11
C GLN A 36 -28.00 -88.58 17.50
N GLU A 37 -26.69 -88.77 17.69
CA GLU A 37 -25.92 -89.89 17.16
C GLU A 37 -25.59 -90.83 18.32
N GLY A 38 -26.53 -91.73 18.59
CA GLY A 38 -26.43 -92.66 19.71
C GLY A 38 -27.69 -93.48 19.97
N GLN A 39 -28.48 -93.75 18.93
CA GLN A 39 -29.51 -94.78 18.95
C GLN A 39 -29.35 -95.62 17.69
N ASP A 40 -28.39 -96.53 17.72
CA ASP A 40 -28.42 -97.84 17.08
C ASP A 40 -27.11 -98.56 17.43
N ILE A 41 -27.18 -99.89 17.56
CA ILE A 41 -26.16 -100.84 18.06
C ILE A 41 -26.33 -101.21 19.54
N LEU A 42 -27.23 -102.18 19.78
CA LEU A 42 -26.93 -103.36 20.61
C LEU A 42 -28.04 -104.41 20.41
N GLU A 43 -27.97 -105.09 19.26
CA GLU A 43 -28.52 -106.45 19.15
C GLU A 43 -27.42 -107.46 19.55
N GLY A 44 -27.80 -108.41 20.41
CA GLY A 44 -27.23 -109.75 20.42
C GLY A 44 -26.11 -110.04 21.42
N VAL A 45 -26.46 -110.30 22.68
CA VAL A 45 -25.79 -111.32 23.51
C VAL A 45 -26.82 -111.97 24.45
N ASP A 46 -27.25 -113.19 24.10
CA ASP A 46 -27.89 -114.12 25.03
C ASP A 46 -26.88 -114.57 26.10
N THR A 47 -27.17 -114.40 27.39
CA THR A 47 -26.60 -115.21 28.49
C THR A 47 -27.33 -114.96 29.82
N PRO A 48 -27.26 -115.91 30.78
CA PRO A 48 -28.36 -116.22 31.69
C PRO A 48 -28.45 -115.31 32.91
N THR A 49 -29.71 -115.07 33.33
CA THR A 49 -30.14 -114.44 34.58
C THR A 49 -29.44 -115.00 35.81
N PRO A 50 -28.75 -114.17 36.61
CA PRO A 50 -28.61 -114.40 38.03
C PRO A 50 -29.86 -113.83 38.73
N ASN A 51 -30.48 -114.66 39.55
CA ASN A 51 -31.64 -114.36 40.36
C ASN A 51 -31.33 -113.13 41.27
N MET A 52 -31.76 -111.93 40.86
CA MET A 52 -31.63 -110.72 41.67
C MET A 52 -32.63 -110.79 42.82
N ASP A 53 -32.09 -110.72 44.03
CA ASP A 53 -32.83 -110.65 45.28
C ASP A 53 -33.79 -109.44 45.27
N MET A 54 -35.06 -109.67 45.65
CA MET A 54 -36.16 -108.68 45.64
C MET A 54 -35.87 -107.44 46.50
N THR A 55 -34.92 -107.52 47.42
CA THR A 55 -34.40 -106.40 48.22
C THR A 55 -33.61 -105.38 47.38
N MET A 56 -32.82 -105.82 46.39
CA MET A 56 -32.11 -104.91 45.48
C MET A 56 -33.06 -104.17 44.54
N LEU A 57 -34.13 -104.83 44.09
CA LEU A 57 -35.13 -104.22 43.20
C LEU A 57 -35.95 -103.14 43.93
N SER A 58 -36.24 -103.34 45.22
CA SER A 58 -36.84 -102.32 46.08
C SER A 58 -35.89 -101.15 46.33
N GLN A 59 -34.59 -101.39 46.54
CA GLN A 59 -33.59 -100.33 46.67
C GLN A 59 -33.46 -99.52 45.38
N ILE A 60 -33.49 -100.17 44.21
CA ILE A 60 -33.45 -99.49 42.91
C ILE A 60 -34.70 -98.63 42.68
N MET A 61 -35.89 -99.09 43.07
CA MET A 61 -37.10 -98.25 42.98
C MET A 61 -37.06 -97.05 43.92
N GLN A 62 -36.58 -97.22 45.16
CA GLN A 62 -36.44 -96.12 46.11
C GLN A 62 -35.40 -95.09 45.64
N THR A 63 -34.26 -95.55 45.08
CA THR A 63 -33.26 -94.63 44.52
C THR A 63 -33.81 -93.91 43.30
N LEU A 64 -34.57 -94.56 42.42
CA LEU A 64 -35.24 -93.91 41.29
C LEU A 64 -36.27 -92.86 41.72
N GLN A 65 -37.07 -93.14 42.74
CA GLN A 65 -38.00 -92.15 43.30
C GLN A 65 -37.27 -90.96 43.93
N THR A 66 -36.15 -91.23 44.62
CA THR A 66 -35.30 -90.19 45.21
C THR A 66 -34.70 -89.31 44.11
N ILE A 67 -34.14 -89.91 43.05
CA ILE A 67 -33.61 -89.20 41.88
C ILE A 67 -34.71 -88.37 41.20
N GLN A 68 -35.92 -88.91 41.01
CA GLN A 68 -37.03 -88.14 40.43
C GLN A 68 -37.45 -86.96 41.31
N SER A 69 -37.44 -87.13 42.63
CA SER A 69 -37.73 -86.03 43.55
C SER A 69 -36.63 -84.96 43.51
N GLU A 70 -35.37 -85.36 43.48
CA GLU A 70 -34.20 -84.49 43.39
C GLU A 70 -34.17 -83.71 42.06
N VAL A 71 -34.48 -84.38 40.94
CA VAL A 71 -34.60 -83.74 39.62
C VAL A 71 -35.73 -82.73 39.58
N LYS A 72 -36.89 -83.03 40.19
CA LYS A 72 -37.99 -82.06 40.29
C LYS A 72 -37.62 -80.85 41.16
N THR A 73 -36.97 -81.05 42.30
CA THR A 73 -36.46 -79.94 43.12
C THR A 73 -35.37 -79.15 42.40
N GLY A 74 -34.49 -79.81 41.65
CA GLY A 74 -33.46 -79.17 40.84
C GLY A 74 -34.04 -78.32 39.71
N GLN A 75 -35.07 -78.81 39.01
CA GLN A 75 -35.79 -78.06 37.99
C GLN A 75 -36.51 -76.84 38.57
N GLY A 76 -37.14 -76.98 39.76
CA GLY A 76 -37.73 -75.87 40.49
C GLY A 76 -36.71 -74.80 40.87
N ALA A 77 -35.58 -75.22 41.45
CA ALA A 77 -34.47 -74.33 41.81
C ALA A 77 -33.88 -73.61 40.57
N LEU A 78 -33.77 -74.31 39.45
CA LEU A 78 -33.28 -73.75 38.19
C LEU A 78 -34.25 -72.71 37.62
N GLN A 79 -35.57 -72.96 37.66
CA GLN A 79 -36.58 -71.98 37.24
C GLN A 79 -36.55 -70.74 38.13
N THR A 80 -36.49 -70.89 39.46
CA THR A 80 -36.37 -69.74 40.38
C THR A 80 -35.08 -68.96 40.12
N GLY A 81 -33.95 -69.63 39.90
CA GLY A 81 -32.69 -68.97 39.56
C GLY A 81 -32.73 -68.23 38.22
N GLN A 82 -33.45 -68.77 37.23
CA GLN A 82 -33.67 -68.10 35.94
C GLN A 82 -34.57 -66.86 36.08
N GLU A 83 -35.61 -66.92 36.91
CA GLU A 83 -36.49 -65.78 37.18
C GLU A 83 -35.76 -64.67 37.95
N GLU A 84 -34.98 -65.02 38.98
CA GLU A 84 -34.13 -64.08 39.71
C GLU A 84 -33.09 -63.42 38.80
N ALA A 85 -32.45 -64.19 37.91
CA ALA A 85 -31.51 -63.65 36.94
C ALA A 85 -32.18 -62.68 35.95
N LYS A 86 -33.40 -62.97 35.49
CA LYS A 86 -34.18 -62.06 34.65
C LYS A 86 -34.54 -60.77 35.37
N MET A 87 -35.02 -60.86 36.62
CA MET A 87 -35.33 -59.67 37.42
C MET A 87 -34.08 -58.81 37.68
N SER A 88 -32.95 -59.45 38.00
CA SER A 88 -31.66 -58.77 38.18
C SER A 88 -31.20 -58.07 36.89
N GLN A 89 -31.33 -58.76 35.74
CA GLN A 89 -31.00 -58.17 34.44
C GLN A 89 -31.90 -56.99 34.10
N GLU A 90 -33.20 -57.06 34.42
CA GLU A 90 -34.14 -55.98 34.18
C GLU A 90 -33.88 -54.78 35.11
N ALA A 91 -33.53 -55.02 36.37
CA ALA A 91 -33.10 -53.97 37.29
C ALA A 91 -31.86 -53.22 36.78
N LEU A 92 -30.83 -53.96 36.30
CA LEU A 92 -29.64 -53.36 35.69
C LEU A 92 -29.99 -52.55 34.44
N ARG A 93 -30.89 -53.03 33.58
CA ARG A 93 -31.36 -52.28 32.41
C ARG A 93 -32.04 -50.97 32.79
N GLN A 94 -32.87 -50.97 33.84
CA GLN A 94 -33.51 -49.76 34.35
C GLN A 94 -32.49 -48.77 34.93
N GLU A 95 -31.48 -49.26 35.65
CA GLU A 95 -30.43 -48.41 36.22
C GLU A 95 -29.57 -47.77 35.11
N VAL A 96 -29.17 -48.55 34.10
CA VAL A 96 -28.45 -48.04 32.91
C VAL A 96 -29.29 -46.98 32.19
N LYS A 97 -30.59 -47.22 32.01
CA LYS A 97 -31.49 -46.25 31.37
C LYS A 97 -31.58 -44.94 32.16
N LYS A 98 -31.76 -45.01 33.49
CA LYS A 98 -31.75 -43.82 34.37
C LYS A 98 -30.41 -43.09 34.31
N GLY A 99 -29.30 -43.83 34.25
CA GLY A 99 -27.96 -43.27 34.08
C GLY A 99 -27.80 -42.53 32.76
N GLN A 100 -28.29 -43.10 31.66
CA GLN A 100 -28.29 -42.49 30.33
C GLN A 100 -29.12 -41.20 30.30
N GLU A 101 -30.36 -41.24 30.81
CA GLU A 101 -31.23 -40.05 30.90
C GLU A 101 -30.60 -38.92 31.73
N ALA A 102 -29.92 -39.27 32.84
CA ALA A 102 -29.21 -38.29 33.66
C ALA A 102 -27.99 -37.67 32.96
N ILE A 103 -27.28 -38.45 32.13
CA ILE A 103 -26.16 -37.98 31.33
C ILE A 103 -26.68 -37.08 30.20
N GLU A 104 -27.73 -37.49 29.50
CA GLU A 104 -28.35 -36.73 28.41
C GLU A 104 -28.82 -35.36 28.90
N LYS A 105 -29.54 -35.32 30.02
CA LYS A 105 -29.94 -34.05 30.65
C LYS A 105 -28.76 -33.15 31.00
N LYS A 106 -27.66 -33.72 31.54
CA LYS A 106 -26.43 -32.96 31.84
C LYS A 106 -25.75 -32.43 30.57
N ILE A 107 -25.86 -33.15 29.46
CA ILE A 107 -25.33 -32.70 28.16
C ILE A 107 -26.17 -31.54 27.65
N GLU A 108 -27.50 -31.66 27.66
CA GLU A 108 -28.43 -30.60 27.26
C GLU A 108 -28.21 -29.31 28.06
N ASP A 109 -28.16 -29.39 29.39
CA ASP A 109 -27.92 -28.24 30.27
C ASP A 109 -26.59 -27.54 29.94
N LYS A 110 -25.54 -28.32 29.64
CA LYS A 110 -24.23 -27.77 29.25
C LYS A 110 -24.24 -27.16 27.85
N VAL A 111 -24.93 -27.77 26.90
CA VAL A 111 -25.10 -27.22 25.54
C VAL A 111 -25.82 -25.89 25.63
N GLU A 112 -26.93 -25.82 26.36
CA GLU A 112 -27.68 -24.58 26.54
C GLU A 112 -26.83 -23.50 27.23
N GLN A 113 -26.05 -23.87 28.26
CA GLN A 113 -25.14 -22.93 28.91
C GLN A 113 -24.07 -22.40 27.94
N ILE A 114 -23.51 -23.25 27.08
CA ILE A 114 -22.52 -22.85 26.07
C ILE A 114 -23.15 -21.91 25.06
N GLU A 115 -24.35 -22.20 24.56
CA GLU A 115 -25.08 -21.36 23.61
C GLU A 115 -25.39 -19.98 24.19
N ARG A 116 -25.89 -19.92 25.44
CA ARG A 116 -26.13 -18.63 26.13
C ARG A 116 -24.84 -17.82 26.26
N ARG A 117 -23.71 -18.46 26.61
CA ARG A 117 -22.41 -17.78 26.72
C ARG A 117 -21.87 -17.32 25.37
N LEU A 118 -22.05 -18.11 24.32
CA LEU A 118 -21.65 -17.78 22.96
C LEU A 118 -22.44 -16.58 22.44
N ASN A 119 -23.76 -16.61 22.56
CA ASN A 119 -24.65 -15.53 22.13
C ASN A 119 -24.34 -14.23 22.88
N LYS A 120 -24.15 -14.29 24.20
CA LYS A 120 -23.74 -13.13 25.00
C LYS A 120 -22.41 -12.53 24.52
N LYS A 121 -21.40 -13.37 24.29
CA LYS A 121 -20.10 -12.90 23.77
C LYS A 121 -20.21 -12.31 22.37
N GLN A 122 -21.06 -12.89 21.51
CA GLN A 122 -21.30 -12.39 20.16
C GLN A 122 -21.99 -11.02 20.19
N GLU A 123 -22.97 -10.82 21.07
CA GLU A 123 -23.65 -9.54 21.27
C GLU A 123 -22.71 -8.46 21.82
N GLU A 124 -21.88 -8.82 22.82
CA GLU A 124 -20.84 -7.94 23.35
C GLU A 124 -19.79 -7.56 22.30
N ALA A 125 -19.39 -8.50 21.44
CA ALA A 125 -18.45 -8.22 20.35
C ALA A 125 -19.08 -7.30 19.30
N MET A 126 -20.35 -7.53 18.94
CA MET A 126 -21.08 -6.73 17.96
C MET A 126 -21.31 -5.29 18.46
N THR A 127 -21.69 -5.12 19.72
CA THR A 127 -21.86 -3.80 20.34
C THR A 127 -20.54 -3.03 20.41
N ARG A 128 -19.43 -3.68 20.79
CA ARG A 128 -18.09 -3.06 20.75
C ARG A 128 -17.68 -2.65 19.34
N CYS A 129 -17.91 -3.52 18.35
CA CYS A 129 -17.60 -3.23 16.95
C CYS A 129 -18.42 -2.04 16.43
N ASN A 130 -19.72 -1.99 16.75
CA ASN A 130 -20.58 -0.88 16.34
C ASN A 130 -20.18 0.45 16.99
N GLU A 131 -19.79 0.45 18.27
CA GLU A 131 -19.34 1.67 18.93
C GLU A 131 -18.00 2.17 18.37
N GLU A 132 -17.09 1.26 18.01
CA GLU A 132 -15.84 1.62 17.34
C GLU A 132 -16.09 2.21 15.94
N ILE A 133 -16.97 1.59 15.15
CA ILE A 133 -17.40 2.14 13.85
C ILE A 133 -18.03 3.53 14.02
N ARG A 134 -18.83 3.72 15.08
CA ARG A 134 -19.46 5.01 15.39
C ARG A 134 -18.41 6.09 15.71
N ARG A 135 -17.41 5.76 16.52
CA ARG A 135 -16.28 6.66 16.83
C ARG A 135 -15.49 7.05 15.59
N GLN A 136 -15.11 6.07 14.77
CA GLN A 136 -14.38 6.32 13.53
C GLN A 136 -15.16 7.20 12.55
N ARG A 137 -16.48 7.02 12.45
CA ARG A 137 -17.34 7.87 11.63
C ARG A 137 -17.39 9.31 12.16
N GLU A 138 -17.48 9.50 13.47
CA GLU A 138 -17.50 10.83 14.08
C GLU A 138 -16.16 11.55 13.91
N ASP A 139 -15.04 10.86 14.14
CA ASP A 139 -13.69 11.43 13.92
C ASP A 139 -13.50 11.84 12.44
N THR A 140 -13.93 10.99 11.52
CA THR A 140 -13.89 11.29 10.08
C THR A 140 -14.77 12.49 9.75
N ARG A 141 -15.96 12.59 10.34
CA ARG A 141 -16.88 13.72 10.15
C ARG A 141 -16.27 15.03 10.65
N GLN A 142 -15.64 15.03 11.82
CA GLN A 142 -14.94 16.21 12.35
C GLN A 142 -13.77 16.60 11.45
N HIS A 143 -12.99 15.63 10.96
CA HIS A 143 -11.93 15.91 10.00
C HIS A 143 -12.48 16.54 8.71
N ILE A 144 -13.58 16.03 8.17
CA ILE A 144 -14.24 16.60 6.99
C ILE A 144 -14.66 18.05 7.27
N GLN A 145 -15.30 18.32 8.41
CA GLN A 145 -15.73 19.66 8.78
C GLN A 145 -14.54 20.65 8.87
N VAL A 146 -13.42 20.22 9.46
CA VAL A 146 -12.19 21.03 9.50
C VAL A 146 -11.69 21.33 8.09
N GLN A 147 -11.69 20.35 7.18
CA GLN A 147 -11.28 20.57 5.79
C GLN A 147 -12.24 21.50 5.04
N GLU A 148 -13.55 21.37 5.24
CA GLU A 148 -14.55 22.27 4.64
C GLU A 148 -14.33 23.72 5.08
N THR A 149 -14.07 23.96 6.37
CA THR A 149 -13.76 25.33 6.85
C THR A 149 -12.46 25.87 6.25
N ARG A 150 -11.45 25.02 6.03
CA ARG A 150 -10.20 25.42 5.38
C ARG A 150 -10.40 25.73 3.91
N VAL A 151 -11.21 24.94 3.19
CA VAL A 151 -11.56 25.18 1.79
C VAL A 151 -12.29 26.51 1.64
N ARG A 152 -13.30 26.78 2.48
CA ARG A 152 -14.01 28.08 2.46
C ARG A 152 -13.08 29.27 2.65
N LYS A 153 -12.13 29.19 3.59
CA LYS A 153 -11.12 30.26 3.78
C LYS A 153 -10.27 30.48 2.54
N LEU A 154 -9.84 29.40 1.88
CA LEU A 154 -9.05 29.50 0.65
C LEU A 154 -9.87 30.07 -0.52
N GLU A 155 -11.17 29.78 -0.58
CA GLU A 155 -12.10 30.38 -1.55
C GLU A 155 -12.23 31.89 -1.32
N ASP A 156 -12.44 32.31 -0.06
CA ASP A 156 -12.51 33.73 0.33
C ASP A 156 -11.20 34.47 0.00
N ASP A 157 -10.05 33.87 0.29
CA ASP A 157 -8.72 34.41 -0.04
C ASP A 157 -8.54 34.53 -1.56
N THR A 158 -8.98 33.52 -2.31
CA THR A 158 -8.89 33.51 -3.79
C THR A 158 -9.75 34.62 -4.39
N ASP A 159 -10.96 34.83 -3.87
CA ASP A 159 -11.85 35.91 -4.32
C ASP A 159 -11.35 37.29 -3.89
N SER A 160 -10.68 37.40 -2.75
CA SER A 160 -9.97 38.62 -2.34
C SER A 160 -8.84 38.96 -3.32
N ILE A 161 -7.96 37.99 -3.63
CA ILE A 161 -6.87 38.16 -4.60
C ILE A 161 -7.42 38.50 -5.98
N ARG A 162 -8.50 37.84 -6.42
CA ARG A 162 -9.15 38.14 -7.71
C ARG A 162 -9.63 39.60 -7.77
N ARG A 163 -10.26 40.10 -6.70
CA ARG A 163 -10.70 41.52 -6.61
C ARG A 163 -9.53 42.49 -6.62
N GLN A 164 -8.46 42.21 -5.86
CA GLN A 164 -7.25 43.03 -5.87
C GLN A 164 -6.60 43.07 -7.26
N THR A 165 -6.56 41.92 -7.95
CA THR A 165 -5.99 41.80 -9.30
C THR A 165 -6.83 42.60 -10.30
N ALA A 166 -8.15 42.49 -10.27
CA ALA A 166 -9.04 43.29 -11.12
C ALA A 166 -8.88 44.80 -10.88
N HIS A 167 -8.74 45.22 -9.62
CA HIS A 167 -8.47 46.62 -9.30
C HIS A 167 -7.12 47.11 -9.84
N ALA A 168 -6.06 46.29 -9.72
CA ALA A 168 -4.75 46.61 -10.27
C ALA A 168 -4.77 46.72 -11.80
N ILE A 169 -5.48 45.81 -12.49
CA ILE A 169 -5.67 45.86 -13.94
C ILE A 169 -6.36 47.16 -14.35
N ASN A 170 -7.49 47.49 -13.73
CA ASN A 170 -8.22 48.73 -14.03
C ASN A 170 -7.37 49.99 -13.77
N SER A 171 -6.54 49.97 -12.73
CA SER A 171 -5.59 51.06 -12.44
C SER A 171 -4.52 51.22 -13.52
N ILE A 172 -3.97 50.10 -14.01
CA ILE A 172 -2.98 50.09 -15.10
C ILE A 172 -3.62 50.57 -16.39
N ASP A 173 -4.82 50.09 -16.73
CA ASP A 173 -5.54 50.49 -17.94
C ASP A 173 -5.83 52.00 -17.93
N GLY A 174 -6.26 52.55 -16.80
CA GLY A 174 -6.43 54.00 -16.65
C GLY A 174 -5.13 54.79 -16.89
N LYS A 175 -4.00 54.32 -16.34
CA LYS A 175 -2.69 54.94 -16.59
C LYS A 175 -2.24 54.81 -18.04
N LEU A 176 -2.56 53.69 -18.70
CA LEU A 176 -2.22 53.44 -20.10
C LEU A 176 -3.00 54.39 -21.02
N ILE A 177 -4.30 54.58 -20.76
CA ILE A 177 -5.12 55.57 -21.46
C ILE A 177 -4.52 56.97 -21.31
N GLN A 178 -4.20 57.39 -20.08
CA GLN A 178 -3.60 58.71 -19.81
C GLN A 178 -2.25 58.89 -20.53
N ASN A 179 -1.37 57.89 -20.48
CA ASN A 179 -0.08 57.95 -21.16
C ASN A 179 -0.25 58.01 -22.68
N THR A 180 -1.24 57.30 -23.22
CA THR A 180 -1.58 57.34 -24.65
C THR A 180 -2.00 58.75 -25.08
N GLU A 181 -2.81 59.44 -24.27
CA GLU A 181 -3.19 60.83 -24.51
C GLU A 181 -1.99 61.79 -24.43
N ASN A 182 -1.11 61.58 -23.46
CA ASN A 182 0.13 62.35 -23.31
C ASN A 182 1.05 62.19 -24.53
N ILE A 183 1.21 60.97 -25.05
CA ILE A 183 1.99 60.68 -26.27
C ILE A 183 1.39 61.41 -27.47
N LYS A 184 0.06 61.31 -27.69
CA LYS A 184 -0.63 62.07 -28.74
C LYS A 184 -0.45 63.59 -28.58
N GLY A 185 -0.33 64.08 -27.35
CA GLY A 185 0.03 65.47 -27.05
C GLY A 185 1.46 65.82 -27.48
N CYS A 186 2.43 64.95 -27.18
CA CYS A 186 3.81 65.09 -27.61
C CYS A 186 3.95 65.07 -29.13
N GLU A 187 3.29 64.13 -29.82
CA GLU A 187 3.30 64.01 -31.29
C GLU A 187 2.81 65.29 -31.98
N ARG A 188 1.74 65.90 -31.45
CA ARG A 188 1.26 67.21 -31.92
C ARG A 188 2.28 68.34 -31.73
N ARG A 189 3.05 68.31 -30.65
CA ARG A 189 4.14 69.29 -30.44
C ARG A 189 5.31 69.04 -31.37
N ILE A 190 5.69 67.77 -31.58
CA ILE A 190 6.77 67.36 -32.48
C ILE A 190 6.46 67.82 -33.90
N THR A 191 5.28 67.49 -34.42
CA THR A 191 4.83 67.93 -35.75
C THR A 191 4.86 69.46 -35.89
N HIS A 192 4.37 70.21 -34.90
CA HIS A 192 4.49 71.67 -34.90
C HIS A 192 5.95 72.17 -34.91
N THR A 193 6.85 71.53 -34.15
CA THR A 193 8.28 71.88 -34.16
C THR A 193 8.96 71.50 -35.47
N GLU A 194 8.61 70.36 -36.07
CA GLU A 194 9.11 69.93 -37.38
C GLU A 194 8.69 70.94 -38.45
N GLU A 195 7.44 71.38 -38.47
CA GLU A 195 6.99 72.46 -39.37
C GLU A 195 7.72 73.79 -39.12
N ALA A 196 8.03 74.11 -37.87
CA ALA A 196 8.82 75.30 -37.54
C ALA A 196 10.28 75.17 -38.02
N ILE A 197 10.88 73.98 -37.86
CA ILE A 197 12.21 73.66 -38.37
C ILE A 197 12.21 73.72 -39.89
N SER A 198 11.26 73.10 -40.60
CA SER A 198 11.18 73.19 -42.06
C SER A 198 11.09 74.64 -42.54
N ARG A 199 10.33 75.50 -41.84
CA ARG A 199 10.29 76.96 -42.12
C ARG A 199 11.62 77.66 -41.86
N MET A 200 12.42 77.21 -40.89
CA MET A 200 13.76 77.73 -40.63
C MET A 200 14.79 77.17 -41.62
N GLU A 201 14.70 75.90 -41.99
CA GLU A 201 15.56 75.26 -43.00
C GLU A 201 15.32 75.86 -44.38
N GLU A 202 14.08 76.22 -44.74
CA GLU A 202 13.78 76.99 -45.95
C GLU A 202 14.46 78.38 -45.93
N LYS A 203 14.57 79.01 -44.75
CA LYS A 203 15.33 80.26 -44.57
C LYS A 203 16.85 80.05 -44.63
N ILE A 204 17.36 78.96 -44.05
CA ILE A 204 18.79 78.63 -44.02
C ILE A 204 19.28 78.14 -45.39
N THR A 205 18.46 77.42 -46.16
CA THR A 205 18.82 77.01 -47.54
C THR A 205 18.85 78.17 -48.52
N GLY A 206 18.29 79.34 -48.16
CA GLY A 206 18.55 80.62 -48.82
C GLY A 206 19.93 81.24 -48.53
N GLU A 207 20.63 80.78 -47.49
CA GLU A 207 21.98 81.22 -47.09
C GLU A 207 22.88 79.99 -46.86
N GLY A 208 23.48 79.51 -47.94
CA GLY A 208 24.18 78.23 -47.99
C GLY A 208 25.26 78.03 -46.91
N VAL A 209 25.10 76.98 -46.10
CA VAL A 209 26.16 76.37 -45.30
C VAL A 209 26.03 74.85 -45.34
N SER A 210 27.11 74.20 -45.81
CA SER A 210 27.21 72.76 -46.09
C SER A 210 27.30 71.89 -44.83
N SER A 211 26.61 70.76 -44.91
CA SER A 211 26.57 69.64 -43.96
C SER A 211 27.93 68.94 -43.77
N SER A 212 28.21 68.45 -42.55
CA SER A 212 29.17 67.36 -42.33
C SER A 212 28.49 66.18 -41.62
N SER A 213 28.29 65.10 -42.38
CA SER A 213 27.73 63.84 -41.92
C SER A 213 28.86 62.95 -41.38
N VAL A 214 28.84 62.67 -40.07
CA VAL A 214 29.78 61.73 -39.43
C VAL A 214 29.06 60.44 -39.01
N LYS A 215 29.33 59.38 -39.80
CA LYS A 215 29.53 57.96 -39.47
C LYS A 215 28.83 57.41 -38.20
N ARG A 216 27.66 56.79 -38.39
CA ARG A 216 26.83 56.16 -37.33
C ARG A 216 26.92 54.62 -37.27
N THR A 217 27.81 53.98 -38.04
CA THR A 217 27.75 52.52 -38.30
C THR A 217 28.69 51.62 -37.51
N THR A 218 29.56 52.14 -36.64
CA THR A 218 30.51 51.30 -35.88
C THR A 218 30.13 51.04 -34.42
N ILE A 219 29.16 51.79 -33.87
CA ILE A 219 28.72 51.67 -32.47
C ILE A 219 27.68 50.55 -32.30
N ILE A 220 26.85 50.31 -33.33
CA ILE A 220 25.71 49.39 -33.28
C ILE A 220 26.17 47.92 -33.13
N ASN A 221 27.22 47.53 -33.86
CA ASN A 221 27.67 46.12 -33.88
C ASN A 221 28.38 45.68 -32.60
N ARG A 222 28.90 46.61 -31.78
CA ARG A 222 29.53 46.31 -30.49
C ARG A 222 28.51 46.24 -29.35
N ALA A 223 27.37 46.93 -29.48
CA ALA A 223 26.26 46.87 -28.53
C ALA A 223 25.49 45.54 -28.63
N GLU A 224 25.34 44.99 -29.84
CA GLU A 224 24.64 43.70 -30.05
C GLU A 224 25.38 42.50 -29.43
N THR A 225 26.71 42.49 -29.44
CA THR A 225 27.51 41.42 -28.80
C THR A 225 27.47 41.50 -27.26
N LEU A 226 27.26 42.69 -26.69
CA LEU A 226 27.12 42.90 -25.24
C LEU A 226 25.70 42.58 -24.73
N LEU A 227 24.67 42.73 -25.58
CA LEU A 227 23.28 42.41 -25.24
C LEU A 227 23.04 40.90 -25.08
N GLY A 228 23.78 40.06 -25.82
CA GLY A 228 23.67 38.60 -25.73
C GLY A 228 24.25 37.97 -24.45
N GLN A 229 25.05 38.72 -23.68
CA GLN A 229 25.68 38.25 -22.43
C GLN A 229 25.04 38.85 -21.17
N LYS A 230 23.91 39.56 -21.32
CA LYS A 230 23.24 40.23 -20.19
C LYS A 230 22.79 39.19 -19.13
N PRO A 231 23.18 39.35 -17.85
CA PRO A 231 22.74 38.46 -16.78
C PRO A 231 21.22 38.43 -16.67
N ARG A 232 20.66 37.25 -16.39
CA ARG A 232 19.25 37.15 -16.02
C ARG A 232 19.03 37.85 -14.69
N LYS A 233 17.92 38.57 -14.58
CA LYS A 233 17.54 39.24 -13.35
C LYS A 233 17.18 38.22 -12.27
N PHE A 234 17.49 38.56 -11.02
CA PHE A 234 17.26 37.68 -9.87
C PHE A 234 16.08 38.18 -9.06
N ASP A 235 15.04 37.35 -8.96
CA ASP A 235 13.77 37.64 -8.27
C ASP A 235 13.75 37.21 -6.80
N GLY A 236 14.82 36.56 -6.32
CA GLY A 236 14.90 35.94 -5.00
C GLY A 236 14.45 34.48 -4.96
N ASN A 237 14.05 33.90 -6.10
CA ASN A 237 13.59 32.51 -6.17
C ASN A 237 14.69 31.56 -6.67
N ILE A 238 15.19 30.73 -5.75
CA ILE A 238 16.24 29.72 -6.01
C ILE A 238 15.82 28.72 -7.10
N ARG A 239 14.52 28.57 -7.40
CA ARG A 239 14.03 27.69 -8.48
C ARG A 239 14.28 28.25 -9.88
N ASN A 240 14.36 29.58 -10.02
CA ASN A 240 14.50 30.25 -11.31
C ASN A 240 15.97 30.49 -11.64
N VAL A 241 16.70 31.13 -10.71
CA VAL A 241 18.13 31.38 -10.83
C VAL A 241 18.78 31.10 -9.47
N HIS A 242 19.80 30.25 -9.44
CA HIS A 242 20.54 29.98 -8.21
C HIS A 242 21.38 31.21 -7.83
N PRO A 243 21.39 31.68 -6.56
CA PRO A 243 22.09 32.90 -6.16
C PRO A 243 23.60 32.87 -6.49
N VAL A 244 24.25 31.72 -6.30
CA VAL A 244 25.67 31.52 -6.69
C VAL A 244 25.88 31.61 -8.21
N ASN A 245 24.93 31.11 -9.02
CA ASN A 245 25.02 31.21 -10.48
C ASN A 245 24.75 32.64 -10.96
N PHE A 246 23.82 33.34 -10.32
CA PHE A 246 23.55 34.76 -10.58
C PHE A 246 24.80 35.62 -10.37
N ILE A 247 25.48 35.45 -9.24
CA ILE A 247 26.75 36.15 -8.96
C ILE A 247 27.81 35.81 -10.03
N LYS A 248 28.00 34.51 -10.35
CA LYS A 248 28.95 34.08 -11.39
C LYS A 248 28.62 34.68 -12.76
N SER A 249 27.34 34.76 -13.13
CA SER A 249 26.91 35.38 -14.40
C SER A 249 27.20 36.88 -14.42
N MET A 250 27.01 37.59 -13.31
CA MET A 250 27.37 39.01 -13.20
C MET A 250 28.88 39.23 -13.23
N GLU A 251 29.65 38.43 -12.49
CA GLU A 251 31.12 38.51 -12.48
C GLU A 251 31.69 38.27 -13.89
N SER A 252 31.18 37.27 -14.62
CA SER A 252 31.53 37.03 -16.02
C SER A 252 31.16 38.19 -16.95
N TYR A 253 30.00 38.82 -16.73
CA TYR A 253 29.56 39.99 -17.50
C TYR A 253 30.46 41.21 -17.25
N TRP A 254 30.96 41.39 -16.03
CA TRP A 254 31.79 42.54 -15.66
C TRP A 254 33.24 42.42 -16.10
N ILE A 255 33.77 41.20 -16.20
CA ILE A 255 35.10 40.94 -16.79
C ILE A 255 35.19 41.56 -18.20
N ASN A 256 34.09 41.55 -18.95
CA ASN A 256 34.05 42.10 -20.32
C ASN A 256 33.83 43.62 -20.38
N LEU A 257 33.47 44.25 -19.25
CA LEU A 257 33.11 45.68 -19.19
C LEU A 257 34.13 46.55 -18.44
N ASN A 258 35.17 45.98 -17.81
CA ASN A 258 36.17 46.69 -17.00
C ASN A 258 35.56 47.72 -16.03
N LEU A 259 34.48 47.33 -15.35
CA LEU A 259 33.77 48.22 -14.42
C LEU A 259 34.55 48.44 -13.13
N ALA A 260 34.60 49.69 -12.66
CA ALA A 260 35.05 50.04 -11.31
C ALA A 260 34.12 49.43 -10.24
N ASP A 261 34.66 49.07 -9.08
CA ASP A 261 33.92 48.37 -8.02
C ASP A 261 32.70 49.15 -7.49
N GLU A 262 32.78 50.49 -7.52
CA GLU A 262 31.68 51.39 -7.16
C GLU A 262 30.46 51.22 -8.08
N ASN A 263 30.70 51.01 -9.38
CA ASN A 263 29.63 50.81 -10.37
C ASN A 263 29.07 49.39 -10.35
N LYS A 264 29.81 48.41 -9.82
CA LYS A 264 29.36 47.01 -9.70
C LYS A 264 28.19 46.88 -8.73
N LEU A 265 28.21 47.61 -7.63
CA LEU A 265 27.13 47.55 -6.63
C LEU A 265 25.83 48.16 -7.15
N ILE A 266 25.92 49.32 -7.81
CA ILE A 266 24.76 50.00 -8.43
C ILE A 266 24.13 49.08 -9.48
N LEU A 267 24.95 48.56 -10.40
CA LEU A 267 24.47 47.64 -11.43
C LEU A 267 23.91 46.35 -10.83
N ALA A 268 24.55 45.77 -9.81
CA ALA A 268 24.03 44.57 -9.16
C ALA A 268 22.61 44.78 -8.62
N ASN A 269 22.32 45.95 -8.05
CA ASN A 269 20.99 46.28 -7.56
C ASN A 269 19.95 46.41 -8.71
N ASP A 270 20.35 46.96 -9.86
CA ASP A 270 19.49 47.05 -11.05
C ASP A 270 19.12 45.68 -11.65
N TYR A 271 19.92 44.65 -11.40
CA TYR A 271 19.64 43.26 -11.81
C TYR A 271 18.83 42.46 -10.78
N LEU A 272 18.43 43.07 -9.67
CA LEU A 272 17.49 42.47 -8.71
C LEU A 272 16.06 42.86 -9.05
N GLU A 273 15.14 41.92 -8.89
CA GLU A 273 13.70 42.12 -9.06
C GLU A 273 12.91 41.50 -7.90
N GLY A 274 11.63 41.86 -7.79
CA GLY A 274 10.70 41.27 -6.83
C GLY A 274 11.20 41.31 -5.39
N ASN A 275 11.22 40.13 -4.74
CA ASN A 275 11.58 40.00 -3.33
C ASN A 275 13.07 40.28 -3.08
N ALA A 276 13.95 39.97 -4.04
CA ALA A 276 15.37 40.28 -3.91
C ALA A 276 15.64 41.78 -4.00
N LYS A 277 14.88 42.52 -4.82
CA LYS A 277 14.97 43.97 -4.88
C LYS A 277 14.48 44.63 -3.59
N ALA A 278 13.32 44.21 -3.08
CA ALA A 278 12.81 44.72 -1.80
C ALA A 278 13.78 44.46 -0.63
N TRP A 279 14.45 43.30 -0.62
CA TRP A 279 15.51 43.01 0.33
C TRP A 279 16.73 43.93 0.14
N ALA A 280 17.17 44.15 -1.10
CA ALA A 280 18.29 45.03 -1.38
C ALA A 280 18.00 46.51 -1.06
N ASP A 281 16.76 46.97 -1.23
CA ASP A 281 16.38 48.33 -0.85
C ASP A 281 16.40 48.53 0.68
N LEU A 282 16.12 47.48 1.46
CA LEU A 282 16.14 47.53 2.93
C LEU A 282 17.55 47.45 3.53
N TYR A 283 18.42 46.60 2.97
CA TYR A 283 19.76 46.33 3.51
C TYR A 283 20.89 47.00 2.71
N GLY A 284 20.56 47.63 1.59
CA GLY A 284 21.51 48.23 0.65
C GLY A 284 22.39 49.33 1.24
N ALA A 285 21.89 50.06 2.23
CA ALA A 285 22.65 51.09 2.93
C ALA A 285 23.83 50.52 3.75
N ASN A 286 23.84 49.21 4.02
CA ASN A 286 24.86 48.55 4.83
C ASN A 286 26.04 48.01 4.01
N TRP A 287 25.94 48.01 2.68
CA TRP A 287 26.97 47.44 1.80
C TRP A 287 27.83 48.56 1.20
N LYS A 288 29.12 48.56 1.53
CA LYS A 288 30.12 49.51 1.01
C LYS A 288 30.87 48.95 -0.19
N SER A 289 30.81 47.64 -0.40
CA SER A 289 31.48 46.96 -1.51
C SER A 289 30.62 45.85 -2.11
N PHE A 290 30.92 45.48 -3.35
CA PHE A 290 30.29 44.32 -3.99
C PHE A 290 30.58 43.00 -3.25
N ALA A 291 31.73 42.89 -2.57
CA ALA A 291 32.09 41.71 -1.78
C ALA A 291 31.17 41.51 -0.56
N GLU A 292 30.80 42.60 0.11
CA GLU A 292 29.83 42.58 1.22
C GLU A 292 28.44 42.21 0.72
N PHE A 293 28.01 42.80 -0.40
CA PHE A 293 26.76 42.43 -1.07
C PHE A 293 26.71 40.94 -1.42
N LYS A 294 27.78 40.39 -2.01
CA LYS A 294 27.89 38.96 -2.36
C LYS A 294 27.70 38.07 -1.15
N THR A 295 28.35 38.42 -0.04
CA THR A 295 28.26 37.66 1.21
C THR A 295 26.85 37.72 1.78
N ALA A 296 26.27 38.92 1.86
CA ALA A 296 24.90 39.12 2.36
C ALA A 296 23.84 38.43 1.47
N LEU A 297 24.03 38.43 0.15
CA LEU A 297 23.12 37.78 -0.81
C LEU A 297 23.14 36.25 -0.62
N ILE A 298 24.33 35.66 -0.49
CA ILE A 298 24.49 34.22 -0.24
C ILE A 298 23.93 33.87 1.15
N GLU A 299 24.19 34.69 2.16
CA GLU A 299 23.67 34.44 3.50
C GLU A 299 22.14 34.49 3.54
N GLN A 300 21.52 35.45 2.86
CA GLN A 300 20.05 35.57 2.85
C GLN A 300 19.37 34.49 2.02
N PHE A 301 19.84 34.25 0.79
CA PHE A 301 19.15 33.38 -0.18
C PHE A 301 19.75 31.97 -0.28
N TRP A 302 20.90 31.73 0.33
CA TRP A 302 21.59 30.43 0.35
C TRP A 302 22.23 30.11 1.71
N SER A 303 21.54 30.51 2.80
CA SER A 303 21.95 30.22 4.18
C SER A 303 22.20 28.74 4.44
N ARG A 304 22.99 28.43 5.49
CA ARG A 304 23.15 27.05 5.98
C ARG A 304 21.80 26.37 6.28
N GLU A 305 20.82 27.12 6.75
CA GLU A 305 19.47 26.61 7.00
C GLU A 305 18.76 26.22 5.70
N THR A 306 18.87 27.05 4.65
CA THR A 306 18.33 26.76 3.31
C THR A 306 19.00 25.53 2.70
N GLN A 307 20.32 25.43 2.81
CA GLN A 307 21.09 24.27 2.39
C GLN A 307 20.65 23.01 3.15
N ASN A 308 20.49 23.09 4.48
CA ASN A 308 20.01 21.97 5.30
C ASN A 308 18.59 21.53 4.94
N LYS A 309 17.69 22.47 4.62
CA LYS A 309 16.33 22.15 4.14
C LYS A 309 16.37 21.39 2.81
N ILE A 310 17.27 21.78 1.89
CA ILE A 310 17.41 21.07 0.61
C ILE A 310 18.08 19.71 0.82
N LYS A 311 19.10 19.62 1.69
CA LYS A 311 19.76 18.36 2.06
C LYS A 311 18.79 17.37 2.70
N LEU A 312 17.94 17.83 3.61
CA LEU A 312 16.89 17.01 4.20
C LEU A 312 15.91 16.50 3.14
N ARG A 313 15.50 17.36 2.21
CA ARG A 313 14.61 16.96 1.10
C ARG A 313 15.29 16.01 0.11
N PHE A 314 16.59 16.16 -0.10
CA PHE A 314 17.38 15.25 -0.92
C PHE A 314 17.53 13.88 -0.24
N ASN A 315 17.80 13.84 1.07
CA ASN A 315 17.98 12.59 1.81
C ASN A 315 16.66 11.88 2.16
N THR A 316 15.51 12.55 2.01
CA THR A 316 14.21 11.92 2.27
C THR A 316 13.86 11.03 1.08
N PRO A 317 13.71 9.70 1.28
CA PRO A 317 13.29 8.80 0.22
C PRO A 317 11.90 9.21 -0.25
N LYS A 318 11.82 9.74 -1.46
CA LYS A 318 10.56 10.09 -2.09
C LYS A 318 10.42 9.22 -3.31
N MET A 319 9.32 8.50 -3.44
CA MET A 319 9.01 7.83 -4.71
C MET A 319 9.03 8.89 -5.81
N TYR A 320 9.79 8.61 -6.87
CA TYR A 320 9.83 9.42 -8.08
C TYR A 320 8.41 9.92 -8.42
N GLN A 321 8.25 11.25 -8.42
CA GLN A 321 6.99 11.88 -8.78
C GLN A 321 7.07 12.22 -10.26
N THR A 322 6.23 11.57 -11.06
CA THR A 322 6.03 11.74 -12.52
C THR A 322 5.79 13.19 -12.98
N ARG A 323 5.66 14.14 -12.05
CA ARG A 323 5.52 15.57 -12.33
C ARG A 323 6.79 16.20 -12.93
N ASN A 324 7.96 15.56 -12.80
CA ASN A 324 9.27 16.14 -13.17
C ASN A 324 9.95 15.50 -14.40
N GLY A 325 9.19 14.87 -15.31
CA GLY A 325 9.77 14.30 -16.53
C GLY A 325 10.61 13.04 -16.27
N THR A 326 11.49 12.63 -17.19
CA THR A 326 12.19 11.32 -17.17
C THR A 326 13.02 11.04 -15.90
N TYR A 327 13.43 9.78 -15.66
CA TYR A 327 14.33 9.43 -14.53
C TYR A 327 15.65 10.23 -14.60
N VAL A 328 16.12 10.50 -15.81
CA VAL A 328 17.30 11.32 -16.08
C VAL A 328 17.07 12.77 -15.66
N GLU A 329 15.94 13.37 -16.02
CA GLU A 329 15.57 14.72 -15.60
C GLU A 329 15.48 14.86 -14.08
N HIS A 330 15.00 13.82 -13.40
CA HIS A 330 14.97 13.77 -11.94
C HIS A 330 16.37 13.85 -11.32
N VAL A 331 17.34 13.10 -11.87
CA VAL A 331 18.74 13.16 -11.44
C VAL A 331 19.32 14.54 -11.71
N TRP A 332 19.17 15.08 -12.92
CA TRP A 332 19.69 16.41 -13.27
C TRP A 332 19.14 17.53 -12.41
N TYR A 333 17.84 17.48 -12.08
CA TYR A 333 17.20 18.44 -11.20
C TYR A 333 17.87 18.52 -9.83
N TRP A 334 18.19 17.36 -9.25
CA TRP A 334 18.83 17.29 -7.94
C TRP A 334 20.32 17.59 -8.01
N VAL A 335 21.03 17.09 -9.03
CA VAL A 335 22.45 17.43 -9.25
C VAL A 335 22.63 18.94 -9.35
N ALA A 336 21.81 19.63 -10.15
CA ALA A 336 21.87 21.08 -10.27
C ALA A 336 21.63 21.81 -8.93
N LYS A 337 20.84 21.23 -8.02
CA LYS A 337 20.53 21.77 -6.69
C LYS A 337 21.58 21.47 -5.63
N THR A 338 22.25 20.33 -5.73
CA THR A 338 23.28 19.90 -4.76
C THR A 338 24.66 20.40 -5.15
N THR A 339 24.87 20.83 -6.40
CA THR A 339 26.16 21.30 -6.94
C THR A 339 26.80 22.42 -6.09
N HIS A 340 26.00 23.31 -5.50
CA HIS A 340 26.48 24.47 -4.73
C HIS A 340 26.33 24.31 -3.21
N MET A 341 26.21 23.07 -2.71
CA MET A 341 26.13 22.81 -1.27
C MET A 341 27.51 22.86 -0.62
N GLU A 342 27.56 23.37 0.61
CA GLU A 342 28.75 23.39 1.46
C GLU A 342 28.45 22.63 2.78
N PRO A 343 29.16 21.52 3.07
CA PRO A 343 30.20 20.87 2.27
C PRO A 343 29.65 20.19 1.01
N LYS A 344 30.49 20.10 -0.03
CA LYS A 344 30.14 19.42 -1.28
C LYS A 344 29.84 17.94 -0.98
N ILE A 345 28.68 17.46 -1.42
CA ILE A 345 28.32 16.05 -1.27
C ILE A 345 29.20 15.23 -2.22
N GLU A 346 29.79 14.15 -1.72
CA GLU A 346 30.55 13.22 -2.56
C GLU A 346 29.64 12.53 -3.57
N GLU A 347 30.19 12.24 -4.74
CA GLU A 347 29.43 11.63 -5.84
C GLU A 347 28.85 10.26 -5.46
N SER A 348 29.61 9.47 -4.70
CA SER A 348 29.18 8.19 -4.11
C SER A 348 27.92 8.36 -3.25
N GLN A 349 27.93 9.30 -2.32
CA GLN A 349 26.80 9.58 -1.42
C GLN A 349 25.58 10.09 -2.17
N MET A 350 25.79 10.87 -3.24
CA MET A 350 24.69 11.30 -4.11
C MET A 350 24.04 10.10 -4.81
N ILE A 351 24.85 9.17 -5.34
CA ILE A 351 24.35 7.96 -6.02
C ILE A 351 23.53 7.10 -5.07
N ASP A 352 24.03 6.83 -3.86
CA ASP A 352 23.29 6.04 -2.86
C ASP A 352 21.94 6.66 -2.52
N THR A 353 21.92 7.99 -2.39
CA THR A 353 20.69 8.74 -2.13
C THR A 353 19.75 8.68 -3.34
N PHE A 354 20.27 8.81 -4.57
CA PHE A 354 19.48 8.70 -5.79
C PHE A 354 18.82 7.33 -5.95
N VAL A 355 19.54 6.24 -5.65
CA VAL A 355 18.97 4.89 -5.70
C VAL A 355 17.70 4.83 -4.84
N SER A 356 17.72 5.39 -3.63
CA SER A 356 16.58 5.40 -2.71
C SER A 356 15.35 6.19 -3.20
N HIS A 357 15.47 7.04 -4.23
CA HIS A 357 14.37 7.83 -4.80
C HIS A 357 13.55 7.06 -5.85
N PHE A 358 14.13 6.04 -6.47
CA PHE A 358 13.49 5.29 -7.54
C PHE A 358 12.58 4.17 -7.02
N PRO A 359 11.63 3.65 -7.84
CA PRO A 359 10.84 2.46 -7.49
C PRO A 359 11.70 1.22 -7.25
N ARG A 360 11.16 0.25 -6.51
CA ARG A 360 11.90 -0.95 -6.07
C ARG A 360 12.50 -1.74 -7.23
N GLU A 361 11.81 -1.81 -8.36
CA GLU A 361 12.26 -2.51 -9.56
C GLU A 361 13.53 -1.87 -10.13
N THR A 362 13.54 -0.54 -10.22
CA THR A 362 14.71 0.23 -10.66
C THR A 362 15.83 0.16 -9.63
N GLN A 363 15.52 0.25 -8.33
CA GLN A 363 16.51 0.09 -7.26
C GLN A 363 17.29 -1.21 -7.37
N MET A 364 16.61 -2.34 -7.60
CA MET A 364 17.26 -3.65 -7.74
C MET A 364 18.27 -3.67 -8.91
N ILE A 365 17.93 -3.04 -10.03
CA ILE A 365 18.83 -2.92 -11.20
C ILE A 365 20.03 -2.04 -10.87
N LEU A 366 19.81 -0.91 -10.20
CA LEU A 366 20.87 0.02 -9.81
C LEU A 366 21.83 -0.60 -8.77
N TYR A 367 21.31 -1.35 -7.79
CA TYR A 367 22.12 -2.07 -6.81
C TYR A 367 22.97 -3.18 -7.46
N ALA A 368 22.43 -3.86 -8.48
CA ALA A 368 23.17 -4.88 -9.21
C ALA A 368 24.30 -4.27 -10.08
N ALA A 369 24.07 -3.10 -10.67
CA ALA A 369 25.01 -2.46 -11.57
C ALA A 369 26.09 -1.62 -10.87
N GLN A 370 25.83 -1.16 -9.63
CA GLN A 370 26.74 -0.35 -8.82
C GLN A 370 27.41 0.82 -9.60
N PRO A 371 26.61 1.77 -10.13
CA PRO A 371 27.18 2.90 -10.86
C PRO A 371 28.11 3.70 -9.94
N LYS A 372 29.35 3.95 -10.39
CA LYS A 372 30.35 4.70 -9.61
C LYS A 372 30.34 6.21 -9.88
N THR A 373 29.66 6.64 -10.94
CA THR A 373 29.56 8.04 -11.36
C THR A 373 28.11 8.37 -11.68
N ILE A 374 27.73 9.65 -11.54
CA ILE A 374 26.42 10.18 -11.92
C ILE A 374 26.18 9.93 -13.41
N LYS A 375 27.23 10.02 -14.24
CA LYS A 375 27.14 9.70 -15.68
C LYS A 375 26.74 8.25 -15.91
N ALA A 376 27.39 7.30 -15.24
CA ALA A 376 27.05 5.88 -15.34
C ALA A 376 25.64 5.58 -14.80
N LEU A 377 25.20 6.31 -13.77
CA LEU A 377 23.84 6.23 -13.25
C LEU A 377 22.81 6.68 -14.30
N ILE A 378 23.07 7.80 -14.99
CA ILE A 378 22.18 8.33 -16.04
C ILE A 378 22.08 7.36 -17.21
N GLU A 379 23.20 6.87 -17.73
CA GLU A 379 23.23 5.90 -18.85
C GLU A 379 22.42 4.63 -18.51
N LEU A 380 22.51 4.17 -17.26
CA LEU A 380 21.75 3.02 -16.79
C LEU A 380 20.25 3.31 -16.63
N LEU A 381 19.90 4.50 -16.15
CA LEU A 381 18.50 4.94 -16.02
C LEU A 381 17.83 5.11 -17.38
N GLU A 382 18.55 5.62 -18.39
CA GLU A 382 18.05 5.68 -19.78
C GLU A 382 17.71 4.28 -20.29
N ARG A 383 18.59 3.31 -20.05
CA ARG A 383 18.38 1.90 -20.43
C ARG A 383 17.20 1.24 -19.72
N VAL A 384 16.98 1.58 -18.45
CA VAL A 384 15.86 1.04 -17.65
C VAL A 384 14.53 1.69 -18.01
N GLN A 385 14.56 2.94 -18.48
CA GLN A 385 13.37 3.71 -18.81
C GLN A 385 12.83 3.43 -20.21
N ASP A 386 13.64 2.90 -21.14
CA ASP A 386 13.18 2.53 -22.48
C ASP A 386 12.30 1.25 -22.44
N PRO A 387 10.99 1.33 -22.70
CA PRO A 387 10.09 0.17 -22.65
C PRO A 387 10.38 -0.88 -23.74
N ASN A 388 11.22 -0.54 -24.73
CA ASN A 388 11.44 -1.36 -25.92
C ASN A 388 12.66 -2.30 -25.84
N GLU A 389 13.60 -2.09 -24.90
CA GLU A 389 14.77 -2.98 -24.79
C GLU A 389 14.49 -4.26 -24.00
N GLY A 390 13.62 -4.20 -22.99
CA GLY A 390 13.28 -5.36 -22.14
C GLY A 390 12.56 -6.52 -22.86
N ARG A 391 12.01 -6.29 -24.06
CA ARG A 391 11.38 -7.33 -24.90
C ARG A 391 12.30 -7.94 -25.97
N ARG A 392 13.47 -7.36 -26.24
CA ARG A 392 14.32 -7.78 -27.36
C ARG A 392 15.45 -8.75 -26.98
N GLN A 393 15.79 -8.90 -25.70
CA GLN A 393 16.99 -9.66 -25.30
C GLN A 393 16.74 -11.10 -24.78
N TYR A 394 15.48 -11.57 -24.67
CA TYR A 394 15.19 -12.93 -24.19
C TYR A 394 14.40 -13.83 -25.18
N GLY A 395 14.28 -13.43 -26.45
CA GLY A 395 13.40 -14.09 -27.42
C GLY A 395 14.04 -14.64 -28.69
N ASN A 396 15.37 -14.76 -28.79
CA ASN A 396 16.02 -15.21 -30.03
C ASN A 396 17.12 -16.26 -29.76
N ASN A 397 16.73 -17.41 -29.23
CA ASN A 397 17.53 -18.63 -29.39
C ASN A 397 16.67 -19.89 -29.23
N SER A 398 15.83 -20.20 -30.22
CA SER A 398 15.36 -21.57 -30.41
C SER A 398 14.98 -21.84 -31.87
N ASN A 399 15.91 -22.51 -32.54
CA ASN A 399 15.70 -23.49 -33.60
C ASN A 399 14.82 -23.10 -34.81
N ASN A 400 15.48 -22.38 -35.71
CA ASN A 400 15.51 -22.79 -37.12
C ASN A 400 16.03 -24.24 -37.20
N ASN A 401 15.14 -25.22 -37.36
CA ASN A 401 15.37 -26.48 -38.08
C ASN A 401 14.14 -27.38 -37.90
N ASN A 402 13.16 -27.21 -38.77
CA ASN A 402 12.34 -28.29 -39.35
C ASN A 402 11.34 -27.69 -40.34
N ARG A 403 11.88 -27.24 -41.48
CA ARG A 403 11.13 -27.15 -42.73
C ARG A 403 11.60 -28.30 -43.60
N ARG A 404 10.89 -29.41 -43.57
CA ARG A 404 10.75 -30.35 -44.69
C ARG A 404 9.61 -31.32 -44.40
N ASP A 405 8.79 -31.49 -45.43
CA ASP A 405 7.87 -32.60 -45.69
C ASP A 405 6.56 -32.63 -44.90
N ASN A 406 5.47 -32.10 -45.47
CA ASN A 406 4.67 -32.88 -46.42
C ASN A 406 3.46 -32.09 -46.94
N ASP A 407 3.34 -32.07 -48.26
CA ASP A 407 2.14 -31.75 -49.02
C ASP A 407 0.97 -32.70 -48.69
N ARG A 408 -0.26 -32.15 -48.62
CA ARG A 408 -1.41 -32.59 -49.43
C ARG A 408 -2.72 -31.92 -48.99
N SER A 409 -3.18 -31.03 -49.86
CA SER A 409 -4.51 -31.00 -50.50
C SER A 409 -5.80 -31.20 -49.69
N ASP A 410 -6.67 -30.21 -49.93
CA ASP A 410 -8.10 -30.32 -50.28
C ASP A 410 -9.22 -30.19 -49.24
N HIS A 411 -9.92 -29.05 -49.37
CA HIS A 411 -11.36 -28.93 -49.62
C HIS A 411 -12.34 -29.76 -48.74
N ARG A 412 -13.07 -29.10 -47.82
CA ARG A 412 -14.48 -28.73 -48.02
C ARG A 412 -15.15 -28.15 -46.77
N GLN A 413 -16.05 -27.23 -47.08
CA GLN A 413 -17.08 -26.58 -46.27
C GLN A 413 -17.92 -27.56 -45.44
N GLN A 414 -18.37 -27.13 -44.24
CA GLN A 414 -19.79 -26.93 -43.85
C GLN A 414 -20.01 -27.14 -42.34
N GLU A 415 -20.43 -26.03 -41.71
CA GLU A 415 -21.55 -25.91 -40.77
C GLU A 415 -21.61 -26.67 -39.42
N PRO A 416 -22.37 -26.13 -38.44
CA PRO A 416 -22.17 -26.33 -37.01
C PRO A 416 -23.22 -27.25 -36.38
N ARG A 417 -22.84 -28.14 -35.45
CA ARG A 417 -23.79 -28.72 -34.49
C ARG A 417 -23.18 -28.97 -33.11
N ARG A 418 -23.92 -28.47 -32.12
CA ARG A 418 -23.96 -28.91 -30.72
C ARG A 418 -24.17 -30.43 -30.65
N ASN A 419 -23.45 -31.15 -29.78
CA ASN A 419 -23.99 -31.76 -28.55
C ASN A 419 -22.93 -32.63 -27.84
N VAL A 420 -22.81 -32.41 -26.52
CA VAL A 420 -22.68 -33.37 -25.40
C VAL A 420 -22.04 -34.74 -25.66
N GLY A 421 -21.04 -35.11 -24.84
CA GLY A 421 -20.82 -36.52 -24.49
C GLY A 421 -19.39 -36.94 -24.10
N PHE A 422 -19.10 -36.86 -22.80
CA PHE A 422 -18.34 -37.82 -21.98
C PHE A 422 -17.09 -38.60 -22.49
N MET A 423 -16.07 -38.52 -21.61
CA MET A 423 -15.14 -39.57 -21.14
C MET A 423 -13.96 -40.06 -21.98
N ARG A 424 -12.76 -39.82 -21.41
CA ARG A 424 -11.63 -40.73 -21.09
C ARG A 424 -10.35 -39.87 -21.15
N GLY A 425 -9.54 -39.72 -20.11
CA GLY A 425 -9.01 -40.75 -19.22
C GLY A 425 -7.56 -41.03 -19.62
N ARG A 426 -6.65 -41.02 -18.64
CA ARG A 426 -5.17 -41.16 -18.69
C ARG A 426 -4.40 -39.87 -18.99
N GLY A 427 -3.50 -39.39 -18.15
CA GLY A 427 -3.00 -39.92 -16.90
C GLY A 427 -1.62 -39.36 -16.59
N THR A 428 -1.28 -39.48 -15.31
CA THR A 428 0.00 -39.99 -14.82
C THR A 428 1.19 -39.04 -14.62
N TYR A 429 1.60 -39.03 -13.34
CA TYR A 429 2.92 -38.79 -12.74
C TYR A 429 3.38 -37.35 -12.45
N GLY A 430 3.30 -37.00 -11.16
CA GLY A 430 4.27 -36.10 -10.49
C GLY A 430 5.67 -36.74 -10.42
N PRO A 431 6.65 -36.20 -9.65
CA PRO A 431 6.46 -35.91 -8.23
C PRO A 431 7.19 -34.67 -7.65
N SER A 432 6.69 -34.25 -6.48
CA SER A 432 7.41 -33.92 -5.24
C SER A 432 8.84 -33.37 -5.28
N ARG A 433 9.06 -32.26 -4.56
CA ARG A 433 9.74 -32.22 -3.23
C ARG A 433 9.75 -30.76 -2.70
N ARG A 434 9.17 -30.46 -1.52
CA ARG A 434 9.70 -30.67 -0.15
C ARG A 434 10.74 -29.58 0.16
N GLY A 435 10.44 -28.56 0.95
CA GLY A 435 10.29 -28.54 2.41
C GLY A 435 10.92 -27.21 2.88
N GLY A 436 10.71 -26.67 4.07
CA GLY A 436 10.02 -27.08 5.28
C GLY A 436 10.20 -25.94 6.29
N TYR A 437 9.25 -25.87 7.22
CA TYR A 437 9.32 -25.38 8.61
C TYR A 437 10.46 -24.45 9.03
N ASP A 438 10.10 -23.32 9.63
CA ASP A 438 10.47 -23.13 11.05
C ASP A 438 9.45 -22.26 11.81
N ARG A 439 9.12 -22.79 12.98
CA ARG A 439 8.21 -22.29 14.01
C ARG A 439 9.09 -22.12 15.24
N ARG A 440 9.15 -20.93 15.84
CA ARG A 440 9.70 -20.76 17.19
C ARG A 440 8.79 -19.85 18.01
N GLU A 441 8.18 -20.46 19.00
CA GLU A 441 7.57 -19.84 20.18
C GLU A 441 8.65 -19.53 21.21
N GLU A 442 8.45 -18.44 21.96
CA GLU A 442 8.86 -18.13 23.35
C GLU A 442 8.66 -16.59 23.50
N GLU A 443 7.54 -16.10 24.02
CA GLU A 443 7.11 -16.10 25.44
C GLU A 443 8.05 -15.30 26.36
N SER A 444 7.70 -14.03 26.59
CA SER A 444 8.04 -13.29 27.81
C SER A 444 7.08 -12.11 28.01
N SER A 445 6.15 -12.30 28.95
CA SER A 445 5.81 -11.35 30.02
C SER A 445 5.22 -9.97 29.67
N ARG A 446 3.88 -9.95 29.63
CA ARG A 446 2.98 -9.12 30.50
C ARG A 446 3.72 -8.56 31.75
N GLN A 447 3.52 -7.33 32.25
CA GLN A 447 2.38 -6.40 32.19
C GLN A 447 2.79 -5.01 32.77
N PRO A 448 1.89 -3.99 32.69
CA PRO A 448 2.06 -2.59 33.08
C PRO A 448 1.54 -2.31 34.51
N ASN A 449 1.73 -1.08 35.04
CA ASN A 449 0.69 -0.36 35.80
C ASN A 449 1.08 1.03 36.36
N TYR A 450 0.13 1.97 36.21
CA TYR A 450 -0.40 3.03 37.11
C TYR A 450 0.58 3.99 37.86
N SER A 451 0.30 5.29 38.08
CA SER A 451 -0.96 5.94 38.46
C SER A 451 -0.88 7.48 38.40
N TRP A 452 -2.07 8.07 38.39
CA TRP A 452 -2.50 9.47 38.43
C TRP A 452 -2.38 10.19 39.79
N ARG A 453 -2.24 11.54 39.76
CA ARG A 453 -2.95 12.62 40.54
C ARG A 453 -2.06 13.87 40.66
N GLY A 454 -2.51 15.14 40.61
CA GLY A 454 -3.81 15.82 40.49
C GLY A 454 -3.55 17.31 40.17
N SER A 455 -4.38 18.02 39.38
CA SER A 455 -5.44 18.96 39.82
C SER A 455 -5.01 19.89 40.98
N SER A 456 -4.71 21.19 40.82
CA SER A 456 -5.50 22.41 40.44
C SER A 456 -5.11 23.54 41.46
N PRO A 457 -5.74 24.74 41.56
CA PRO A 457 -5.56 25.96 40.76
C PRO A 457 -5.38 27.27 41.61
N SER A 458 -5.42 28.45 40.96
CA SER A 458 -5.64 29.84 41.49
C SER A 458 -4.37 30.59 41.92
N ARG A 459 -4.18 31.91 41.67
CA ARG A 459 -5.10 33.03 41.93
C ARG A 459 -4.65 34.30 41.18
N GLN A 460 -5.64 35.13 40.86
CA GLN A 460 -5.54 36.55 40.52
C GLN A 460 -4.79 37.35 41.61
N ASN A 461 -4.16 38.46 41.22
CA ASN A 461 -4.28 39.70 41.98
C ASN A 461 -4.22 40.94 41.06
N GLN A 462 -5.10 41.87 41.38
CA GLN A 462 -5.36 43.18 40.81
C GLN A 462 -4.29 44.22 41.17
N GLU A 463 -4.35 45.34 40.44
CA GLU A 463 -4.04 46.73 40.84
C GLU A 463 -2.57 47.13 41.09
N ASN A 464 -2.01 47.90 40.15
CA ASN A 464 -1.88 49.36 40.25
C ASN A 464 -1.65 50.00 38.88
#